data_AF-A0A0F8UB76-F1
#
_entry.id   AF-A0A0F8UB76-F1
#
_cell.length_a   1.000
_cell.length_b   1.000
_cell.length_c   1.000
_cell.angle_alpha   90.00
_cell.angle_beta   90.00
_cell.angle_gamma   90.00
#
_symmetry.space_group_name_H-M   'P 1'
#
loop_
_entity.id
_entity.type
_entity.pdbx_description
1 polymer ?
#
loop_
_entity_poly.entity_id
_entity_poly.type
_entity_poly.pdbx_seq_one_letter_code
_entity_poly.pdbx_strand_id
1 'polypeptide(L)'
;MSRRWSNLRCCTVALLASTAAATSASFPENANHIFNAVHSSMRQWGSSLNHNGMSFFLATVPEGTQLYHGSGSSDPVKSPEWVAFEPEHALNFAHRRRPPPGSHDPPPPPPPDGHGPPPPGFHPDFQHVMQDPVDGNKAGFLHTFAAKKDLRLLYVDGMSAGKTNNGTLDAEDRILFHDQRSDGNGMAGEEERATEFCRMARDRWGGRLDGLIRMEAGFEIILCDLATDMDALRVTRVQSSPNGGPPGSPGNGKERNPTGNSWVPAVASRYWGIGGNRVILNYDHFVTAYVYGLDLFGAAGETERSNSSHVLPRLAHLSAHKLEPMRQDLDALIWNHDATERSVDWQAVADMVVERYAKRLRYLASGQVPTIEELQEEIEGLVTPFIDYDARNSSLEVERCSMQFIRRSAPTTTVAGDAVLSVSRSICATLLETLRQTEHSTAVGQIQDLVNYLSWSNWKKCTGCGDHELCVIPMWPMGTVEDYEHPQCRDLSQLEGDGPRYWGGFPGRRKPAPFRDEDL
;
A
#
# COMPACT_ATOMS: atom_id res chain seq x y z
N MET A 1 54.97 -72.70 16.21
CA MET A 1 55.11 -72.29 17.63
C MET A 1 55.81 -70.94 17.67
N SER A 2 55.03 -69.85 17.56
CA SER A 2 54.67 -68.94 18.66
C SER A 2 55.84 -68.09 19.20
N ARG A 3 55.86 -66.81 18.80
CA ARG A 3 56.38 -65.71 19.63
C ARG A 3 55.37 -64.56 19.60
N ARG A 4 54.83 -64.24 20.78
CA ARG A 4 53.98 -63.08 21.07
C ARG A 4 54.83 -61.82 21.13
N TRP A 5 54.41 -60.77 20.44
CA TRP A 5 54.77 -59.39 20.76
C TRP A 5 53.48 -58.55 20.85
N SER A 6 53.31 -57.91 22.01
CA SER A 6 52.22 -57.01 22.35
C SER A 6 52.42 -55.66 21.68
N ASN A 7 51.37 -55.09 21.09
CA ASN A 7 51.34 -53.68 20.72
C ASN A 7 50.20 -52.97 21.47
N LEU A 8 50.60 -52.04 22.33
CA LEU A 8 49.77 -51.04 23.01
C LEU A 8 48.99 -50.23 21.95
N ARG A 9 47.66 -50.17 22.09
CA ARG A 9 46.83 -49.18 21.40
C ARG A 9 46.69 -47.96 22.32
N CYS A 10 47.27 -46.85 21.89
CA CYS A 10 47.04 -45.54 22.48
C CYS A 10 45.62 -45.09 22.10
N CYS A 11 44.71 -44.99 23.09
CA CYS A 11 43.40 -44.38 22.90
C CYS A 11 43.54 -42.86 23.01
N THR A 12 43.67 -42.18 21.89
CA THR A 12 43.43 -40.73 21.80
C THR A 12 41.93 -40.48 21.92
N VAL A 13 41.50 -39.96 23.06
CA VAL A 13 40.16 -39.38 23.23
C VAL A 13 40.17 -38.05 22.48
N ALA A 14 39.57 -38.03 21.29
CA ALA A 14 39.28 -36.77 20.60
C ALA A 14 38.15 -36.06 21.37
N LEU A 15 38.49 -34.98 22.07
CA LEU A 15 37.50 -34.00 22.53
C LEU A 15 36.86 -33.38 21.28
N LEU A 16 35.66 -33.85 20.95
CA LEU A 16 34.78 -33.14 20.05
C LEU A 16 34.30 -31.88 20.78
N ALA A 17 34.95 -30.75 20.49
CA ALA A 17 34.39 -29.46 20.80
C ALA A 17 33.13 -29.32 19.94
N SER A 18 31.96 -29.53 20.54
CA SER A 18 30.68 -29.14 19.96
C SER A 18 30.69 -27.62 19.84
N THR A 19 31.06 -27.10 18.68
CA THR A 19 30.69 -25.76 18.28
C THR A 19 29.17 -25.75 18.22
N ALA A 20 28.52 -25.14 19.19
CA ALA A 20 27.11 -24.79 19.10
C ALA A 20 26.97 -23.83 17.92
N ALA A 21 26.60 -24.38 16.76
CA ALA A 21 26.14 -23.56 15.66
C ALA A 21 24.90 -22.84 16.19
N ALA A 22 24.88 -21.51 16.14
CA ALA A 22 23.69 -20.74 16.42
C ALA A 22 22.56 -21.31 15.56
N THR A 23 21.58 -21.95 16.20
CA THR A 23 20.34 -22.33 15.53
C THR A 23 19.69 -21.04 15.06
N SER A 24 19.76 -20.77 13.76
CA SER A 24 19.01 -19.67 13.14
C SER A 24 17.56 -19.77 13.58
N ALA A 25 16.99 -18.68 14.10
CA ALA A 25 15.59 -18.65 14.45
C ALA A 25 14.76 -19.03 13.21
N SER A 26 13.92 -20.06 13.33
CA SER A 26 13.00 -20.45 12.26
C SER A 26 11.68 -19.72 12.50
N PHE A 27 11.41 -18.72 11.68
CA PHE A 27 10.15 -17.98 11.72
C PHE A 27 9.16 -18.54 10.69
N PRO A 28 7.83 -18.46 10.96
CA PRO A 28 6.81 -18.89 10.01
C PRO A 28 6.91 -18.10 8.70
N GLU A 29 6.96 -18.79 7.57
CA GLU A 29 7.04 -18.18 6.25
C GLU A 29 5.83 -17.25 6.01
N ASN A 30 6.10 -16.03 5.55
CA ASN A 30 5.14 -14.98 5.22
C ASN A 30 4.15 -14.50 6.30
N ALA A 31 4.11 -15.09 7.51
CA ALA A 31 3.18 -14.64 8.55
C ALA A 31 3.41 -13.17 8.96
N ASN A 32 4.66 -12.71 8.96
CA ASN A 32 5.03 -11.30 9.11
C ASN A 32 4.41 -10.41 8.01
N HIS A 33 4.42 -10.85 6.75
CA HIS A 33 3.89 -10.08 5.64
C HIS A 33 2.36 -10.00 5.67
N ILE A 34 1.69 -11.09 6.03
CA ILE A 34 0.23 -11.12 6.23
C ILE A 34 -0.15 -10.23 7.42
N PHE A 35 0.59 -10.31 8.53
CA PHE A 35 0.41 -9.39 9.67
C PHE A 35 0.55 -7.92 9.25
N ASN A 36 1.57 -7.60 8.45
CA ASN A 36 1.81 -6.26 7.96
C ASN A 36 0.72 -5.78 7.00
N ALA A 37 0.16 -6.64 6.15
CA ALA A 37 -0.99 -6.32 5.30
C ALA A 37 -2.23 -5.98 6.14
N VAL A 38 -2.55 -6.79 7.15
CA VAL A 38 -3.65 -6.52 8.10
C VAL A 38 -3.43 -5.20 8.85
N HIS A 39 -2.25 -5.03 9.45
CA HIS A 39 -1.89 -3.82 10.21
C HIS A 39 -1.83 -2.55 9.34
N SER A 40 -1.49 -2.66 8.05
CA SER A 40 -1.33 -1.52 7.14
C SER A 40 -2.58 -1.19 6.33
N SER A 41 -3.54 -2.12 6.23
CA SER A 41 -4.77 -1.96 5.45
C SER A 41 -5.51 -0.66 5.83
N MET A 42 -5.92 0.12 4.81
CA MET A 42 -6.55 1.44 4.99
C MET A 42 -5.71 2.47 5.80
N ARG A 43 -4.38 2.32 5.82
CA ARG A 43 -3.41 3.27 6.40
C ARG A 43 -2.38 3.70 5.38
N GLN A 44 -2.24 5.01 5.20
CA GLN A 44 -1.32 5.56 4.20
C GLN A 44 0.13 5.17 4.48
N TRP A 45 0.59 5.20 5.73
CA TRP A 45 1.99 4.96 6.08
C TRP A 45 2.45 3.55 5.71
N GLY A 46 1.76 2.54 6.25
CA GLY A 46 2.10 1.15 6.04
C GLY A 46 1.90 0.72 4.58
N SER A 47 0.85 1.21 3.93
CA SER A 47 0.56 0.91 2.53
C SER A 47 1.57 1.58 1.58
N SER A 48 2.12 2.74 1.93
CA SER A 48 3.19 3.39 1.13
C SER A 48 4.55 2.71 1.28
N LEU A 49 4.87 2.17 2.46
CA LEU A 49 6.13 1.44 2.67
C LEU A 49 6.05 -0.02 2.18
N ASN A 50 4.86 -0.62 2.15
CA ASN A 50 4.60 -1.93 1.56
C ASN A 50 3.82 -1.78 0.23
N HIS A 51 4.33 -0.93 -0.67
CA HIS A 51 3.55 -0.38 -1.77
C HIS A 51 3.07 -1.35 -2.83
N ASN A 52 3.66 -2.54 -2.97
CA ASN A 52 3.22 -3.48 -4.00
C ASN A 52 1.85 -4.07 -3.70
N GLY A 53 1.51 -4.25 -2.41
CA GLY A 53 0.27 -4.91 -2.02
C GLY A 53 0.18 -6.35 -2.54
N MET A 54 -0.41 -7.24 -1.78
CA MET A 54 -0.60 -8.64 -2.21
C MET A 54 -1.95 -9.19 -1.77
N SER A 55 -2.87 -8.33 -1.33
CA SER A 55 -4.09 -8.73 -0.63
C SER A 55 -5.33 -8.00 -1.12
N PHE A 56 -6.44 -8.74 -1.18
CA PHE A 56 -7.76 -8.27 -1.56
C PHE A 56 -8.74 -8.48 -0.41
N PHE A 57 -9.38 -7.42 0.06
CA PHE A 57 -10.36 -7.43 1.14
C PHE A 57 -11.75 -7.05 0.64
N LEU A 58 -12.79 -7.65 1.20
CA LEU A 58 -14.13 -7.06 1.11
C LEU A 58 -14.22 -5.89 2.09
N ALA A 59 -14.74 -4.77 1.60
CA ALA A 59 -14.80 -3.51 2.32
C ALA A 59 -16.21 -2.94 2.30
N THR A 60 -16.64 -2.41 3.44
CA THR A 60 -17.89 -1.65 3.56
C THR A 60 -17.55 -0.17 3.75
N VAL A 61 -18.08 0.71 2.90
CA VAL A 61 -18.17 2.15 3.19
C VAL A 61 -19.57 2.42 3.73
N PRO A 62 -19.74 2.80 5.00
CA PRO A 62 -21.07 2.95 5.58
C PRO A 62 -21.92 4.02 4.91
N GLU A 63 -23.24 3.84 4.93
CA GLU A 63 -24.23 4.84 4.53
C GLU A 63 -23.93 6.21 5.16
N GLY A 64 -24.10 7.28 4.39
CA GLY A 64 -23.86 8.65 4.82
C GLY A 64 -22.39 9.08 4.81
N THR A 65 -21.44 8.18 4.52
CA THR A 65 -20.01 8.54 4.39
C THR A 65 -19.84 9.57 3.26
N GLN A 66 -19.20 10.70 3.58
CA GLN A 66 -18.94 11.75 2.60
C GLN A 66 -17.72 11.44 1.73
N LEU A 67 -17.88 11.64 0.43
CA LEU A 67 -16.85 11.44 -0.58
C LEU A 67 -16.81 12.62 -1.54
N TYR A 68 -15.66 12.86 -2.18
CA TYR A 68 -15.40 14.08 -2.94
C TYR A 68 -14.91 13.79 -4.35
N HIS A 69 -15.33 14.60 -5.31
CA HIS A 69 -14.88 14.50 -6.70
C HIS A 69 -14.55 15.88 -7.25
N GLY A 70 -13.39 16.02 -7.89
CA GLY A 70 -13.00 17.23 -8.60
C GLY A 70 -13.33 17.12 -10.08
N SER A 71 -14.04 18.11 -10.61
CA SER A 71 -14.39 18.17 -12.03
C SER A 71 -14.15 19.55 -12.64
N GLY A 72 -14.02 19.60 -13.96
CA GLY A 72 -14.09 20.84 -14.73
C GLY A 72 -15.52 21.37 -14.94
N SER A 73 -16.54 20.56 -14.64
CA SER A 73 -17.96 20.89 -14.81
C SER A 73 -18.74 20.82 -13.49
N SER A 74 -19.83 21.60 -13.41
CA SER A 74 -20.85 21.51 -12.36
C SER A 74 -21.94 20.48 -12.65
N ASP A 75 -21.94 19.91 -13.86
CA ASP A 75 -22.98 18.98 -14.30
C ASP A 75 -22.99 17.69 -13.47
N PRO A 76 -24.12 16.96 -13.45
CA PRO A 76 -24.18 15.62 -12.87
C PRO A 76 -23.04 14.74 -13.37
N VAL A 77 -22.39 14.09 -12.42
CA VAL A 77 -21.20 13.28 -12.65
C VAL A 77 -21.60 11.95 -13.31
N LYS A 78 -20.80 11.50 -14.29
CA LYS A 78 -21.05 10.27 -15.05
C LYS A 78 -20.58 9.05 -14.25
N SER A 79 -20.72 7.85 -14.82
CA SER A 79 -20.25 6.60 -14.21
C SER A 79 -19.55 5.71 -15.25
N PRO A 80 -18.55 4.91 -14.86
CA PRO A 80 -17.92 4.87 -13.53
C PRO A 80 -17.14 6.17 -13.23
N GLU A 81 -16.86 6.45 -11.96
CA GLU A 81 -16.16 7.68 -11.56
C GLU A 81 -15.31 7.52 -10.29
N TRP A 82 -14.24 8.32 -10.19
CA TRP A 82 -13.37 8.39 -9.03
C TRP A 82 -13.89 9.38 -7.99
N VAL A 83 -13.97 8.91 -6.75
CA VAL A 83 -14.24 9.73 -5.58
C VAL A 83 -13.16 9.51 -4.53
N ALA A 84 -12.80 10.55 -3.79
CA ALA A 84 -11.78 10.52 -2.75
C ALA A 84 -12.38 10.70 -1.36
N PHE A 85 -11.68 10.18 -0.35
CA PHE A 85 -12.02 10.37 1.06
C PHE A 85 -11.68 11.76 1.58
N GLU A 86 -10.65 12.41 1.03
CA GLU A 86 -10.21 13.74 1.45
C GLU A 86 -10.58 14.78 0.36
N PRO A 87 -11.19 15.91 0.73
CA PRO A 87 -11.55 16.95 -0.23
C PRO A 87 -10.31 17.56 -0.89
N GLU A 88 -9.19 17.69 -0.18
CA GLU A 88 -7.93 18.21 -0.72
C GLU A 88 -7.36 17.30 -1.81
N HIS A 89 -7.56 15.99 -1.70
CA HIS A 89 -7.19 15.06 -2.77
C HIS A 89 -8.05 15.30 -4.01
N ALA A 90 -9.38 15.36 -3.85
CA ALA A 90 -10.31 15.62 -4.95
C ALA A 90 -10.10 17.00 -5.60
N LEU A 91 -9.71 18.02 -4.81
CA LEU A 91 -9.43 19.36 -5.32
C LEU A 91 -8.36 19.36 -6.42
N ASN A 92 -7.40 18.43 -6.40
CA ASN A 92 -6.39 18.34 -7.46
C ASN A 92 -6.99 18.12 -8.85
N PHE A 93 -8.22 17.60 -8.93
CA PHE A 93 -8.92 17.32 -10.19
C PHE A 93 -10.01 18.36 -10.51
N ALA A 94 -10.23 19.34 -9.62
CA ALA A 94 -11.26 20.38 -9.77
C ALA A 94 -10.85 21.51 -10.74
N HIS A 95 -10.50 21.15 -11.97
CA HIS A 95 -10.13 22.08 -13.02
C HIS A 95 -10.56 21.57 -14.41
N ARG A 96 -10.70 22.47 -15.39
CA ARG A 96 -10.92 22.08 -16.78
C ARG A 96 -9.64 21.39 -17.31
N ARG A 97 -9.75 20.21 -17.93
CA ARG A 97 -8.60 19.57 -18.60
C ARG A 97 -8.12 20.50 -19.71
N ARG A 98 -6.84 20.90 -19.68
CA ARG A 98 -6.23 21.62 -20.82
C ARG A 98 -6.08 20.64 -21.99
N PRO A 99 -6.34 21.06 -23.24
CA PRO A 99 -5.92 20.29 -24.41
C PRO A 99 -4.41 20.00 -24.33
N PRO A 100 -3.94 18.86 -24.88
CA PRO A 100 -2.51 18.59 -24.98
C PRO A 100 -1.77 19.74 -25.68
N PRO A 101 -0.53 20.07 -25.29
CA PRO A 101 0.26 21.06 -26.02
C PRO A 101 0.50 20.55 -27.44
N GLY A 102 -0.07 21.23 -28.45
CA GLY A 102 0.12 20.89 -29.87
C GLY A 102 -1.15 20.70 -30.70
N SER A 103 -2.35 20.77 -30.11
CA SER A 103 -3.58 20.93 -30.90
C SER A 103 -3.70 22.39 -31.38
N HIS A 104 -2.95 22.74 -32.42
CA HIS A 104 -3.27 23.95 -33.18
C HIS A 104 -4.59 23.69 -33.92
N ASP A 105 -5.56 24.59 -33.72
CA ASP A 105 -6.71 24.66 -34.62
C ASP A 105 -6.19 24.75 -36.06
N PRO A 106 -6.73 23.99 -37.03
CA PRO A 106 -6.39 24.20 -38.42
C PRO A 106 -6.70 25.66 -38.79
N PRO A 107 -5.86 26.32 -39.60
CA PRO A 107 -6.12 27.69 -40.02
C PRO A 107 -7.49 27.76 -40.70
N PRO A 108 -8.24 28.87 -40.52
CA PRO A 108 -9.58 28.98 -41.08
C PRO A 108 -9.53 28.78 -42.61
N PRO A 109 -10.51 28.07 -43.18
CA PRO A 109 -10.56 27.87 -44.63
C PRO A 109 -10.69 29.22 -45.35
N PRO A 110 -10.10 29.36 -46.55
CA PRO A 110 -10.27 30.56 -47.36
C PRO A 110 -11.76 30.76 -47.72
N PRO A 111 -12.20 32.00 -47.99
CA PRO A 111 -13.59 32.29 -48.30
C PRO A 111 -14.07 31.46 -49.50
N PRO A 112 -15.34 30.99 -49.51
CA PRO A 112 -15.84 30.17 -50.59
C PRO A 112 -16.15 31.02 -51.83
N ASP A 113 -15.43 30.75 -52.93
CA ASP A 113 -15.87 31.12 -54.27
C ASP A 113 -17.07 30.24 -54.67
N GLY A 114 -18.09 30.88 -55.23
CA GLY A 114 -19.41 30.31 -55.42
C GLY A 114 -19.52 29.15 -56.41
N HIS A 115 -20.64 28.44 -56.23
CA HIS A 115 -21.39 27.60 -57.18
C HIS A 115 -21.08 26.09 -57.21
N GLY A 116 -21.96 25.31 -56.55
CA GLY A 116 -22.21 23.88 -56.82
C GLY A 116 -22.99 23.20 -55.68
N PRO A 117 -24.05 22.41 -55.96
CA PRO A 117 -24.79 21.72 -54.90
C PRO A 117 -24.05 20.43 -54.45
N PRO A 118 -24.09 20.06 -53.14
CA PRO A 118 -23.42 18.87 -52.65
C PRO A 118 -24.25 17.58 -52.88
N PRO A 119 -23.61 16.41 -53.08
CA PRO A 119 -24.28 15.11 -53.12
C PRO A 119 -24.61 14.58 -51.71
N PRO A 120 -25.58 13.65 -51.56
CA PRO A 120 -26.08 13.21 -50.26
C PRO A 120 -25.25 12.05 -49.68
N GLY A 121 -24.87 12.14 -48.40
CA GLY A 121 -24.27 11.01 -47.68
C GLY A 121 -23.88 11.30 -46.23
N PHE A 122 -24.68 10.76 -45.31
CA PHE A 122 -24.33 10.27 -43.95
C PHE A 122 -23.60 11.23 -42.97
N HIS A 123 -24.38 11.88 -42.09
CA HIS A 123 -23.91 12.48 -40.84
C HIS A 123 -24.19 11.52 -39.67
N PRO A 124 -23.18 11.08 -38.89
CA PRO A 124 -23.37 10.80 -37.48
C PRO A 124 -23.35 12.15 -36.73
N ASP A 125 -24.46 12.47 -36.07
CA ASP A 125 -24.64 13.67 -35.24
C ASP A 125 -23.62 13.71 -34.10
N PHE A 126 -22.48 14.37 -34.33
CA PHE A 126 -21.80 15.07 -33.24
C PHE A 126 -22.55 16.39 -33.05
N GLN A 127 -23.50 16.41 -32.12
CA GLN A 127 -24.06 17.67 -31.66
C GLN A 127 -22.92 18.52 -31.11
N HIS A 128 -22.48 19.48 -31.92
CA HIS A 128 -21.69 20.62 -31.52
C HIS A 128 -22.47 21.36 -30.43
N VAL A 129 -22.09 21.11 -29.17
CA VAL A 129 -22.55 21.94 -28.06
C VAL A 129 -22.00 23.33 -28.30
N MET A 130 -22.93 24.28 -28.42
CA MET A 130 -22.66 25.71 -28.54
C MET A 130 -21.52 26.11 -27.59
N GLN A 131 -20.49 26.68 -28.19
CA GLN A 131 -19.40 27.34 -27.52
C GLN A 131 -20.02 28.53 -26.77
N ASP A 132 -20.25 28.36 -25.46
CA ASP A 132 -20.50 29.51 -24.59
C ASP A 132 -19.34 30.52 -24.79
N PRO A 133 -19.62 31.83 -24.75
CA PRO A 133 -18.62 32.85 -24.98
C PRO A 133 -17.41 32.60 -24.08
N VAL A 134 -16.22 32.94 -24.58
CA VAL A 134 -14.94 32.88 -23.86
C VAL A 134 -15.00 33.80 -22.63
N ASP A 135 -15.70 33.38 -21.59
CA ASP A 135 -15.61 33.96 -20.27
C ASP A 135 -14.37 33.36 -19.61
N GLY A 136 -13.43 34.24 -19.25
CA GLY A 136 -12.11 33.93 -18.71
C GLY A 136 -12.08 33.23 -17.35
N ASN A 137 -13.10 32.45 -17.00
CA ASN A 137 -13.22 31.79 -15.70
C ASN A 137 -12.89 30.29 -15.79
N LYS A 138 -11.60 29.97 -15.59
CA LYS A 138 -11.03 28.61 -15.65
C LYS A 138 -11.27 27.76 -14.38
N ALA A 139 -12.11 28.21 -13.45
CA ALA A 139 -12.42 27.47 -12.22
C ALA A 139 -13.16 26.15 -12.52
N GLY A 140 -12.72 25.06 -11.90
CA GLY A 140 -13.49 23.83 -11.82
C GLY A 140 -14.43 23.81 -10.60
N PHE A 141 -14.86 22.61 -10.24
CA PHE A 141 -15.87 22.35 -9.22
C PHE A 141 -15.47 21.18 -8.33
N LEU A 142 -15.73 21.33 -7.04
CA LEU A 142 -15.69 20.25 -6.07
C LEU A 142 -17.12 19.76 -5.83
N HIS A 143 -17.35 18.50 -6.15
CA HIS A 143 -18.58 17.78 -5.86
C HIS A 143 -18.41 17.06 -4.52
N THR A 144 -19.40 17.19 -3.65
CA THR A 144 -19.49 16.51 -2.35
C THR A 144 -20.69 15.59 -2.39
N PHE A 145 -20.45 14.32 -2.10
CA PHE A 145 -21.44 13.26 -2.09
C PHE A 145 -21.57 12.64 -0.70
N ALA A 146 -22.67 11.94 -0.46
CA ALA A 146 -22.82 10.97 0.63
C ALA A 146 -23.31 9.62 0.10
N ALA A 147 -22.79 8.52 0.63
CA ALA A 147 -23.24 7.18 0.25
C ALA A 147 -24.72 6.97 0.63
N LYS A 148 -25.54 6.48 -0.31
CA LYS A 148 -26.99 6.22 -0.08
C LYS A 148 -27.29 4.93 0.68
N LYS A 149 -26.29 4.05 0.77
CA LYS A 149 -26.34 2.74 1.42
C LYS A 149 -24.94 2.38 1.89
N ASP A 150 -24.84 1.30 2.67
CA ASP A 150 -23.58 0.62 2.88
C ASP A 150 -23.06 0.11 1.52
N LEU A 151 -21.98 0.73 1.03
CA LEU A 151 -21.36 0.34 -0.24
C LEU A 151 -20.51 -0.90 -0.01
N ARG A 152 -20.67 -1.88 -0.88
CA ARG A 152 -19.88 -3.11 -0.89
C ARG A 152 -18.77 -3.01 -1.92
N LEU A 153 -17.53 -2.91 -1.47
CA LEU A 153 -16.38 -2.62 -2.31
C LEU A 153 -15.33 -3.73 -2.21
N LEU A 154 -14.50 -3.86 -3.25
CA LEU A 154 -13.25 -4.61 -3.16
C LEU A 154 -12.13 -3.62 -2.81
N TYR A 155 -11.28 -3.93 -1.84
CA TYR A 155 -10.10 -3.15 -1.51
C TYR A 155 -8.83 -3.91 -1.89
N VAL A 156 -7.95 -3.25 -2.65
CA VAL A 156 -6.61 -3.75 -2.99
C VAL A 156 -5.58 -3.01 -2.13
N ASP A 157 -4.80 -3.74 -1.35
CA ASP A 157 -3.82 -3.14 -0.43
C ASP A 157 -2.59 -2.56 -1.14
N GLY A 158 -1.67 -1.99 -0.36
CA GLY A 158 -0.51 -1.27 -0.89
C GLY A 158 -0.88 0.06 -1.56
N MET A 159 -0.02 0.53 -2.46
CA MET A 159 -0.28 1.70 -3.30
C MET A 159 -0.88 1.27 -4.64
N SER A 160 -1.97 0.50 -4.58
CA SER A 160 -2.64 -0.15 -5.71
C SER A 160 -3.11 0.78 -6.84
N ALA A 161 -3.09 2.09 -6.65
CA ALA A 161 -3.35 3.05 -7.72
C ALA A 161 -2.06 3.68 -8.29
N GLY A 162 -0.86 3.25 -7.87
CA GLY A 162 0.40 3.80 -8.32
C GLY A 162 0.73 3.42 -9.77
N LYS A 163 0.93 4.39 -10.67
CA LYS A 163 1.23 4.14 -12.09
C LYS A 163 2.73 4.09 -12.34
N THR A 164 3.38 3.09 -11.73
CA THR A 164 4.83 2.91 -11.77
C THR A 164 5.19 1.44 -12.02
N ASN A 165 6.41 1.21 -12.49
CA ASN A 165 6.93 -0.14 -12.72
C ASN A 165 7.41 -0.83 -11.43
N ASN A 166 7.38 -0.13 -10.29
CA ASN A 166 7.83 -0.65 -8.99
C ASN A 166 6.96 -1.80 -8.45
N GLY A 167 5.88 -2.19 -9.15
CA GLY A 167 5.04 -3.34 -8.80
C GLY A 167 3.73 -3.01 -8.10
N THR A 168 3.38 -1.72 -8.01
CA THR A 168 2.15 -1.23 -7.37
C THR A 168 0.86 -1.72 -8.03
N LEU A 169 0.90 -2.14 -9.29
CA LEU A 169 -0.26 -2.69 -10.03
C LEU A 169 -0.19 -4.21 -10.20
N ASP A 170 0.83 -4.90 -9.66
CA ASP A 170 1.02 -6.34 -9.85
C ASP A 170 -0.24 -7.13 -9.43
N ALA A 171 -0.83 -6.82 -8.26
CA ALA A 171 -2.04 -7.50 -7.80
C ALA A 171 -3.24 -7.26 -8.72
N GLU A 172 -3.50 -6.01 -9.12
CA GLU A 172 -4.60 -5.68 -10.03
C GLU A 172 -4.40 -6.35 -11.40
N ASP A 173 -3.27 -6.13 -12.05
CA ASP A 173 -3.07 -6.57 -13.43
C ASP A 173 -2.94 -8.09 -13.54
N ARG A 174 -2.24 -8.72 -12.59
CA ARG A 174 -1.97 -10.17 -12.62
C ARG A 174 -3.09 -11.00 -12.01
N ILE A 175 -3.77 -10.53 -10.97
CA ILE A 175 -4.81 -11.29 -10.27
C ILE A 175 -6.20 -10.81 -10.68
N LEU A 176 -6.54 -9.53 -10.44
CA LEU A 176 -7.89 -9.01 -10.69
C LEU A 176 -8.24 -9.05 -12.18
N PHE A 177 -7.34 -8.60 -13.06
CA PHE A 177 -7.56 -8.51 -14.50
C PHE A 177 -6.97 -9.67 -15.31
N HIS A 178 -6.46 -10.72 -14.66
CA HIS A 178 -6.03 -11.96 -15.32
C HIS A 178 -5.02 -11.76 -16.47
N ASP A 179 -4.05 -10.86 -16.33
CA ASP A 179 -3.06 -10.50 -17.36
C ASP A 179 -3.66 -9.88 -18.64
N GLN A 180 -4.93 -9.47 -18.62
CA GLN A 180 -5.61 -8.87 -19.78
C GLN A 180 -5.34 -7.37 -19.91
N ARG A 181 -4.49 -6.81 -19.04
CA ARG A 181 -4.08 -5.41 -19.02
C ARG A 181 -2.56 -5.34 -19.00
N SER A 182 -2.00 -4.34 -19.68
CA SER A 182 -0.55 -4.15 -19.78
C SER A 182 -0.07 -2.85 -19.15
N ASP A 183 1.16 -2.92 -18.64
CA ASP A 183 1.95 -1.80 -18.16
C ASP A 183 2.36 -0.93 -19.37
N GLY A 184 1.53 0.03 -19.78
CA GLY A 184 1.86 0.79 -20.99
C GLY A 184 1.27 2.18 -21.11
N ASN A 185 0.07 2.40 -20.58
CA ASN A 185 -0.68 3.61 -20.94
C ASN A 185 -0.67 4.71 -19.87
N GLY A 186 0.05 4.52 -18.76
CA GLY A 186 0.05 5.48 -17.64
C GLY A 186 -1.38 5.86 -17.24
N MET A 187 -1.71 7.16 -17.22
CA MET A 187 -3.05 7.65 -16.90
C MET A 187 -4.15 7.20 -17.88
N ALA A 188 -3.85 6.88 -19.13
CA ALA A 188 -4.86 6.45 -20.10
C ALA A 188 -5.34 5.01 -19.85
N GLY A 189 -4.53 4.17 -19.19
CA GLY A 189 -4.93 2.82 -18.79
C GLY A 189 -5.95 2.80 -17.64
N GLU A 190 -6.09 3.90 -16.89
CA GLU A 190 -6.96 3.95 -15.70
C GLU A 190 -8.43 3.95 -16.04
N GLU A 191 -8.83 4.66 -17.08
CA GLU A 191 -10.22 4.67 -17.54
C GLU A 191 -10.64 3.29 -18.05
N GLU A 192 -9.73 2.59 -18.71
CA GLU A 192 -9.94 1.21 -19.14
C GLU A 192 -10.04 0.25 -17.96
N ARG A 193 -9.17 0.35 -16.94
CA ARG A 193 -9.23 -0.47 -15.72
C ARG A 193 -10.54 -0.23 -14.95
N ALA A 194 -10.95 1.03 -14.77
CA ALA A 194 -12.20 1.36 -14.10
C ALA A 194 -13.42 0.81 -14.85
N THR A 195 -13.46 1.00 -16.18
CA THR A 195 -14.54 0.49 -17.02
C THR A 195 -14.61 -1.04 -16.97
N GLU A 196 -13.46 -1.71 -17.05
CA GLU A 196 -13.39 -3.16 -16.99
C GLU A 196 -13.76 -3.71 -15.64
N PHE A 197 -13.25 -3.13 -14.55
CA PHE A 197 -13.63 -3.54 -13.20
C PHE A 197 -15.14 -3.46 -13.01
N CYS A 198 -15.78 -2.36 -13.43
CA CYS A 198 -17.22 -2.21 -13.30
C CYS A 198 -18.02 -3.13 -14.23
N ARG A 199 -17.47 -3.47 -15.40
CA ARG A 199 -18.00 -4.53 -16.25
C ARG A 199 -17.94 -5.89 -15.54
N MET A 200 -16.82 -6.23 -14.89
CA MET A 200 -16.66 -7.46 -14.12
C MET A 200 -17.59 -7.49 -12.89
N ALA A 201 -17.69 -6.39 -12.14
CA ALA A 201 -18.63 -6.23 -11.03
C ALA A 201 -20.05 -6.61 -11.42
N ARG A 202 -20.53 -6.08 -12.56
CA ARG A 202 -21.85 -6.39 -13.09
C ARG A 202 -21.96 -7.81 -13.65
N ASP A 203 -21.05 -8.19 -14.56
CA ASP A 203 -21.22 -9.37 -15.42
C ASP A 203 -20.65 -10.65 -14.79
N ARG A 204 -19.48 -10.57 -14.15
CA ARG A 204 -18.76 -11.72 -13.57
C ARG A 204 -19.21 -12.03 -12.15
N TRP A 205 -19.50 -11.00 -11.36
CA TRP A 205 -19.90 -11.14 -9.96
C TRP A 205 -21.36 -10.77 -9.72
N GLY A 206 -22.19 -10.67 -10.78
CA GLY A 206 -23.63 -10.49 -10.67
C GLY A 206 -24.08 -9.21 -9.96
N GLY A 207 -23.31 -8.13 -10.06
CA GLY A 207 -23.59 -6.85 -9.41
C GLY A 207 -23.31 -6.83 -7.92
N ARG A 208 -22.47 -7.75 -7.39
CA ARG A 208 -22.17 -7.83 -5.95
C ARG A 208 -21.22 -6.77 -5.42
N LEU A 209 -20.53 -6.03 -6.29
CA LEU A 209 -19.61 -4.96 -5.90
C LEU A 209 -20.08 -3.63 -6.48
N ASP A 210 -20.06 -2.59 -5.65
CA ASP A 210 -20.38 -1.21 -6.03
C ASP A 210 -19.14 -0.46 -6.55
N GLY A 211 -17.93 -0.98 -6.32
CA GLY A 211 -16.69 -0.28 -6.65
C GLY A 211 -15.40 -0.92 -6.12
N LEU A 212 -14.29 -0.23 -6.37
CA LEU A 212 -12.92 -0.64 -6.03
C LEU A 212 -12.24 0.46 -5.20
N ILE A 213 -11.74 0.12 -4.01
CA ILE A 213 -10.88 0.98 -3.18
C ILE A 213 -9.42 0.69 -3.50
N ARG A 214 -8.64 1.74 -3.71
CA ARG A 214 -7.19 1.68 -3.96
C ARG A 214 -6.50 2.97 -3.54
N MET A 215 -5.16 3.00 -3.57
CA MET A 215 -4.40 4.08 -2.93
C MET A 215 -3.26 4.64 -3.80
N GLU A 216 -3.20 5.98 -3.91
CA GLU A 216 -2.02 6.76 -4.30
C GLU A 216 -1.47 7.54 -3.08
N ALA A 217 -1.11 8.81 -3.23
CA ALA A 217 -1.11 9.77 -2.13
C ALA A 217 -2.57 10.09 -1.74
N GLY A 218 -3.18 9.20 -0.97
CA GLY A 218 -4.58 9.23 -0.57
C GLY A 218 -5.36 8.05 -1.13
N PHE A 219 -6.40 7.65 -0.40
CA PHE A 219 -7.34 6.62 -0.84
C PHE A 219 -8.38 7.21 -1.80
N GLU A 220 -8.72 6.41 -2.81
CA GLU A 220 -9.77 6.67 -3.78
C GLU A 220 -10.68 5.46 -3.92
N ILE A 221 -11.90 5.70 -4.41
CA ILE A 221 -12.86 4.70 -4.81
C ILE A 221 -13.20 4.93 -6.27
N ILE A 222 -13.07 3.88 -7.09
CA ILE A 222 -13.75 3.81 -8.39
C ILE A 222 -15.15 3.28 -8.12
N LEU A 223 -16.17 4.13 -8.22
CA LEU A 223 -17.57 3.72 -8.09
C LEU A 223 -18.15 3.37 -9.46
N CYS A 224 -18.87 2.25 -9.52
CA CYS A 224 -19.41 1.72 -10.76
C CYS A 224 -20.72 2.40 -11.19
N ASP A 225 -21.55 2.80 -10.24
CA ASP A 225 -22.76 3.58 -10.51
C ASP A 225 -22.92 4.70 -9.46
N LEU A 226 -22.16 5.77 -9.64
CA LEU A 226 -22.16 6.92 -8.73
C LEU A 226 -23.55 7.56 -8.63
N ALA A 227 -24.27 7.67 -9.74
CA ALA A 227 -25.59 8.30 -9.76
C ALA A 227 -26.63 7.50 -8.94
N THR A 228 -26.55 6.18 -8.99
CA THR A 228 -27.40 5.29 -8.20
C THR A 228 -26.99 5.28 -6.74
N ASP A 229 -25.69 5.16 -6.44
CA ASP A 229 -25.19 4.86 -5.09
C ASP A 229 -24.88 6.08 -4.22
N MET A 230 -24.85 7.29 -4.78
CA MET A 230 -24.44 8.51 -4.06
C MET A 230 -25.45 9.66 -4.15
N ASP A 231 -25.72 10.32 -3.01
CA ASP A 231 -26.47 11.57 -2.95
C ASP A 231 -25.54 12.76 -3.18
N ALA A 232 -25.83 13.58 -4.20
CA ALA A 232 -25.14 14.84 -4.41
C ALA A 232 -25.55 15.86 -3.35
N LEU A 233 -24.69 16.11 -2.37
CA LEU A 233 -24.96 17.07 -1.31
C LEU A 233 -24.69 18.50 -1.76
N ARG A 234 -23.58 18.70 -2.49
CA ARG A 234 -23.13 20.04 -2.87
C ARG A 234 -22.19 20.00 -4.08
N VAL A 235 -22.35 20.98 -4.97
CA VAL A 235 -21.39 21.28 -6.04
C VAL A 235 -20.89 22.71 -5.84
N THR A 236 -19.60 22.87 -5.59
CA THR A 236 -19.00 24.17 -5.26
C THR A 236 -17.96 24.56 -6.29
N ARG A 237 -18.08 25.76 -6.86
CA ARG A 237 -17.04 26.33 -7.72
C ARG A 237 -15.80 26.62 -6.87
N VAL A 238 -14.64 26.10 -7.29
CA VAL A 238 -13.37 26.33 -6.60
C VAL A 238 -12.72 27.63 -7.09
N GLN A 239 -11.73 28.14 -6.36
CA GLN A 239 -10.99 29.33 -6.78
C GLN A 239 -10.30 29.07 -8.12
N SER A 240 -10.45 30.00 -9.07
CA SER A 240 -9.76 29.95 -10.36
C SER A 240 -8.24 29.97 -10.16
N SER A 241 -7.55 28.95 -10.63
CA SER A 241 -6.09 28.99 -10.79
C SER A 241 -5.75 29.93 -11.95
N PRO A 242 -4.84 30.91 -11.79
CA PRO A 242 -4.42 31.81 -12.88
C PRO A 242 -3.93 31.05 -14.13
N ASN A 243 -3.37 29.86 -13.90
CA ASN A 243 -2.86 28.98 -14.95
C ASN A 243 -3.85 27.87 -15.36
N GLY A 244 -5.06 27.80 -14.79
CA GLY A 244 -6.03 26.74 -15.10
C GLY A 244 -5.52 25.32 -14.80
N GLY A 245 -4.57 25.19 -13.87
CA GLY A 245 -4.19 23.91 -13.28
C GLY A 245 -4.95 23.65 -11.98
N PRO A 246 -4.65 22.54 -11.29
CA PRO A 246 -5.18 22.26 -9.96
C PRO A 246 -5.16 23.49 -9.03
N PRO A 247 -6.22 23.74 -8.24
CA PRO A 247 -6.19 24.72 -7.15
C PRO A 247 -4.96 24.44 -6.27
N GLY A 248 -4.07 25.42 -6.10
CA GLY A 248 -2.82 25.26 -5.34
C GLY A 248 -1.57 24.92 -6.16
N SER A 249 -1.69 24.62 -7.47
CA SER A 249 -0.51 24.40 -8.32
C SER A 249 0.47 25.58 -8.26
N PRO A 250 1.79 25.34 -8.11
CA PRO A 250 2.78 26.39 -8.13
C PRO A 250 2.64 27.19 -9.43
N GLY A 251 2.44 28.50 -9.32
CA GLY A 251 2.67 29.38 -10.47
C GLY A 251 4.12 29.21 -10.92
N ASN A 252 4.40 29.49 -12.19
CA ASN A 252 5.77 29.57 -12.73
C ASN A 252 6.57 30.77 -12.17
N GLY A 253 6.27 31.22 -10.94
CA GLY A 253 6.84 32.39 -10.28
C GLY A 253 7.28 32.05 -8.86
N LYS A 254 8.28 32.79 -8.37
CA LYS A 254 8.96 32.62 -7.07
C LYS A 254 8.09 32.86 -5.82
N GLU A 255 6.77 32.97 -5.97
CA GLU A 255 5.82 33.12 -4.86
C GLU A 255 5.03 31.81 -4.71
N ARG A 256 5.62 30.86 -3.98
CA ARG A 256 4.93 29.66 -3.51
C ARG A 256 3.85 30.10 -2.51
N ASN A 257 2.58 29.87 -2.86
CA ASN A 257 1.46 30.16 -1.99
C ASN A 257 1.50 29.19 -0.79
N PRO A 258 1.50 29.65 0.48
CA PRO A 258 1.57 28.79 1.66
C PRO A 258 0.39 27.81 1.81
N THR A 259 -0.69 27.99 1.03
CA THR A 259 -1.86 27.09 0.96
C THR A 259 -1.80 26.08 -0.19
N GLY A 260 -0.76 26.11 -1.04
CA GLY A 260 -0.72 25.42 -2.34
C GLY A 260 -0.47 23.90 -2.30
N ASN A 261 -0.31 23.29 -1.12
CA ASN A 261 -0.11 21.85 -1.04
C ASN A 261 -0.81 21.21 0.17
N SER A 262 -2.03 21.66 0.50
CA SER A 262 -2.81 21.08 1.61
C SER A 262 -3.15 19.59 1.43
N TRP A 263 -3.04 19.08 0.20
CA TRP A 263 -3.22 17.68 -0.13
C TRP A 263 -2.28 16.74 0.64
N VAL A 264 -0.97 17.01 0.63
CA VAL A 264 0.00 16.11 1.26
C VAL A 264 -0.17 16.04 2.78
N PRO A 265 -0.33 17.15 3.53
CA PRO A 265 -0.71 17.12 4.94
C PRO A 265 -2.04 16.41 5.21
N ALA A 266 -3.07 16.63 4.36
CA ALA A 266 -4.37 15.99 4.53
C ALA A 266 -4.25 14.46 4.40
N VAL A 267 -3.54 13.97 3.38
CA VAL A 267 -3.26 12.55 3.20
C VAL A 267 -2.40 11.99 4.33
N ALA A 268 -1.37 12.73 4.75
CA ALA A 268 -0.48 12.29 5.79
C ALA A 268 -1.14 12.23 7.17
N SER A 269 -2.20 13.01 7.40
CA SER A 269 -3.06 12.86 8.57
C SER A 269 -3.77 11.50 8.64
N ARG A 270 -3.70 10.70 7.56
CA ARG A 270 -4.20 9.32 7.44
C ARG A 270 -3.09 8.26 7.49
N TYR A 271 -1.86 8.64 7.87
CA TYR A 271 -0.75 7.70 8.06
C TYR A 271 -1.10 6.50 8.93
N TRP A 272 -1.91 6.70 9.97
CA TRP A 272 -2.27 5.65 10.93
C TRP A 272 -3.72 5.15 10.75
N GLY A 273 -4.41 5.57 9.69
CA GLY A 273 -5.77 5.16 9.40
C GLY A 273 -6.62 6.27 8.83
N ILE A 274 -7.58 5.89 8.00
CA ILE A 274 -8.55 6.84 7.44
C ILE A 274 -9.52 7.40 8.50
N GLY A 275 -9.65 6.76 9.67
CA GLY A 275 -10.43 7.25 10.80
C GLY A 275 -11.95 7.24 10.59
N GLY A 276 -12.68 7.38 11.70
CA GLY A 276 -14.14 7.54 11.72
C GLY A 276 -14.94 6.32 11.24
N ASN A 277 -14.33 5.13 11.18
CA ASN A 277 -14.92 3.92 10.61
C ASN A 277 -15.51 4.12 9.20
N ARG A 278 -14.93 5.04 8.41
CA ARG A 278 -15.37 5.36 7.05
C ARG A 278 -15.18 4.19 6.07
N VAL A 279 -14.36 3.21 6.42
CA VAL A 279 -14.24 1.91 5.78
C VAL A 279 -14.11 0.86 6.88
N ILE A 280 -14.83 -0.25 6.72
CA ILE A 280 -14.77 -1.43 7.57
C ILE A 280 -14.36 -2.61 6.69
N LEU A 281 -13.30 -3.32 7.07
CA LEU A 281 -12.82 -4.48 6.31
C LEU A 281 -13.29 -5.79 6.95
N ASN A 282 -13.60 -6.78 6.10
CA ASN A 282 -13.75 -8.16 6.54
C ASN A 282 -12.36 -8.81 6.60
N TYR A 283 -11.81 -8.97 7.80
CA TYR A 283 -10.48 -9.57 8.02
C TYR A 283 -10.51 -11.09 8.16
N ASP A 284 -11.66 -11.66 8.51
CA ASP A 284 -11.81 -13.11 8.59
C ASP A 284 -11.88 -13.77 7.19
N HIS A 285 -12.27 -13.00 6.17
CA HIS A 285 -12.32 -13.43 4.78
C HIS A 285 -11.64 -12.41 3.85
N PHE A 286 -10.40 -12.71 3.47
CA PHE A 286 -9.64 -11.96 2.46
C PHE A 286 -8.68 -12.89 1.73
N VAL A 287 -8.23 -12.50 0.54
CA VAL A 287 -7.31 -13.29 -0.30
C VAL A 287 -5.95 -12.61 -0.33
N THR A 288 -4.87 -13.37 -0.17
CA THR A 288 -3.51 -12.81 -0.20
C THR A 288 -2.51 -13.74 -0.86
N ALA A 289 -1.58 -13.22 -1.65
CA ALA A 289 -0.62 -14.03 -2.41
C ALA A 289 0.33 -14.85 -1.51
N TYR A 290 0.47 -14.44 -0.24
CA TYR A 290 1.39 -15.02 0.74
C TYR A 290 1.08 -16.47 1.16
N VAL A 291 -0.14 -16.98 0.90
CA VAL A 291 -0.56 -18.33 1.32
C VAL A 291 -0.47 -19.39 0.22
N TYR A 292 -0.01 -19.04 -0.98
CA TYR A 292 0.00 -19.93 -2.15
C TYR A 292 1.37 -20.59 -2.42
N GLY A 293 2.37 -20.41 -1.54
CA GLY A 293 3.72 -20.93 -1.76
C GLY A 293 4.40 -20.36 -3.01
N LEU A 294 4.06 -19.11 -3.35
CA LEU A 294 4.64 -18.39 -4.48
C LEU A 294 6.01 -17.84 -4.12
N ASP A 295 6.92 -17.86 -5.08
CA ASP A 295 8.21 -17.19 -4.98
C ASP A 295 8.04 -15.67 -5.17
N LEU A 296 7.43 -15.01 -4.19
CA LEU A 296 7.08 -13.57 -4.28
C LEU A 296 8.32 -12.67 -4.28
N PHE A 297 9.45 -13.15 -3.78
CA PHE A 297 10.67 -12.37 -3.58
C PHE A 297 11.84 -12.81 -4.49
N GLY A 298 11.60 -13.75 -5.42
CA GLY A 298 12.59 -14.26 -6.37
C GLY A 298 13.02 -13.25 -7.44
N ALA A 299 13.81 -13.72 -8.43
CA ALA A 299 14.67 -13.00 -9.41
C ALA A 299 14.27 -11.60 -9.94
N ALA A 300 13.01 -11.15 -9.80
CA ALA A 300 12.65 -9.73 -9.87
C ALA A 300 13.33 -8.87 -8.77
N GLY A 301 13.65 -9.46 -7.61
CA GLY A 301 14.47 -8.84 -6.56
C GLY A 301 15.94 -8.63 -6.93
N GLU A 302 16.44 -9.28 -8.01
CA GLU A 302 17.81 -9.09 -8.50
C GLU A 302 17.91 -8.01 -9.60
N THR A 303 16.87 -7.86 -10.43
CA THR A 303 16.82 -6.86 -11.51
C THR A 303 16.30 -5.49 -11.05
N GLU A 304 15.53 -5.45 -9.96
CA GLU A 304 15.22 -4.21 -9.24
C GLU A 304 16.28 -3.89 -8.17
N ARG A 305 17.55 -3.78 -8.60
CA ARG A 305 18.50 -2.85 -7.94
C ARG A 305 18.08 -1.39 -8.19
N SER A 306 16.81 -1.10 -7.98
CA SER A 306 16.19 0.20 -7.96
C SER A 306 16.47 0.83 -6.59
N ASN A 307 17.74 1.09 -6.29
CA ASN A 307 18.23 1.95 -5.22
C ASN A 307 17.71 1.74 -3.76
N SER A 308 16.77 0.84 -3.47
CA SER A 308 16.25 0.56 -2.13
C SER A 308 16.79 -0.74 -1.56
N SER A 309 17.04 -0.78 -0.26
CA SER A 309 17.63 -1.90 0.49
C SER A 309 16.66 -3.06 0.72
N HIS A 310 15.35 -2.86 0.50
CA HIS A 310 14.30 -3.85 0.75
C HIS A 310 13.70 -4.43 -0.54
N VAL A 311 13.68 -5.77 -0.63
CA VAL A 311 12.97 -6.50 -1.69
C VAL A 311 11.48 -6.56 -1.34
N LEU A 312 10.65 -6.08 -2.26
CA LEU A 312 9.19 -6.11 -2.13
C LEU A 312 8.61 -7.27 -2.95
N PRO A 313 7.44 -7.81 -2.57
CA PRO A 313 6.84 -8.93 -3.28
C PRO A 313 6.48 -8.50 -4.71
N ARG A 314 6.65 -9.40 -5.67
CA ARG A 314 6.27 -9.23 -7.08
C ARG A 314 5.49 -10.44 -7.58
N LEU A 315 4.60 -10.20 -8.54
CA LEU A 315 3.90 -11.22 -9.31
C LEU A 315 4.35 -11.24 -10.77
N ALA A 316 5.04 -10.19 -11.23
CA ALA A 316 5.46 -9.99 -12.62
C ALA A 316 6.25 -11.18 -13.21
N HIS A 317 7.11 -11.83 -12.44
CA HIS A 317 7.94 -12.96 -12.90
C HIS A 317 7.25 -14.32 -12.82
N LEU A 318 6.10 -14.42 -12.16
CA LEU A 318 5.37 -15.68 -12.00
C LEU A 318 4.59 -16.01 -13.27
N SER A 319 4.38 -17.30 -13.55
CA SER A 319 3.53 -17.71 -14.67
C SER A 319 2.05 -17.62 -14.30
N ALA A 320 1.19 -17.31 -15.28
CA ALA A 320 -0.25 -17.22 -15.08
C ALA A 320 -0.86 -18.48 -14.41
N HIS A 321 -0.36 -19.68 -14.77
CA HIS A 321 -0.79 -20.94 -14.17
C HIS A 321 -0.60 -20.98 -12.65
N LYS A 322 0.50 -20.42 -12.13
CA LYS A 322 0.74 -20.38 -10.67
C LYS A 322 -0.19 -19.43 -9.94
N LEU A 323 -0.76 -18.45 -10.64
CA LEU A 323 -1.66 -17.43 -10.07
C LEU A 323 -3.13 -17.85 -10.12
N GLU A 324 -3.46 -18.88 -10.89
CA GLU A 324 -4.84 -19.33 -11.10
C GLU A 324 -5.58 -19.71 -9.81
N PRO A 325 -4.96 -20.39 -8.82
CA PRO A 325 -5.63 -20.65 -7.54
C PRO A 325 -6.06 -19.36 -6.83
N MET A 326 -5.21 -18.34 -6.80
CA MET A 326 -5.52 -17.05 -6.19
C MET A 326 -6.63 -16.30 -6.92
N ARG A 327 -6.68 -16.40 -8.25
CA ARG A 327 -7.76 -15.82 -9.07
C ARG A 327 -9.11 -16.46 -8.76
N GLN A 328 -9.13 -17.78 -8.59
CA GLN A 328 -10.33 -18.54 -8.23
C GLN A 328 -10.80 -18.21 -6.81
N ASP A 329 -9.87 -18.09 -5.87
CA ASP A 329 -10.21 -17.71 -4.49
C ASP A 329 -10.69 -16.26 -4.39
N LEU A 330 -10.19 -15.34 -5.25
CA LEU A 330 -10.74 -13.98 -5.36
C LEU A 330 -12.19 -14.00 -5.86
N ASP A 331 -12.52 -14.81 -6.87
CA ASP A 331 -13.90 -15.00 -7.29
C ASP A 331 -14.75 -15.59 -6.17
N ALA A 332 -14.25 -16.62 -5.49
CA ALA A 332 -14.94 -17.29 -4.40
C ALA A 332 -15.20 -16.33 -3.23
N LEU A 333 -14.25 -15.47 -2.90
CA LEU A 333 -14.40 -14.42 -1.88
C LEU A 333 -15.61 -13.53 -2.22
N ILE A 334 -15.68 -13.03 -3.45
CA ILE A 334 -16.74 -12.12 -3.88
C ILE A 334 -18.10 -12.84 -3.97
N TRP A 335 -18.13 -14.10 -4.39
CA TRP A 335 -19.38 -14.87 -4.52
C TRP A 335 -19.92 -15.40 -3.19
N ASN A 336 -19.06 -15.78 -2.26
CA ASN A 336 -19.48 -16.55 -1.08
C ASN A 336 -19.59 -15.71 0.19
N HIS A 337 -18.91 -14.56 0.24
CA HIS A 337 -18.89 -13.70 1.42
C HIS A 337 -19.58 -12.37 1.19
N ASP A 338 -19.91 -11.70 2.29
CA ASP A 338 -20.37 -10.31 2.32
C ASP A 338 -19.42 -9.40 3.12
N ALA A 339 -19.32 -8.14 2.72
CA ALA A 339 -18.46 -7.15 3.38
C ALA A 339 -19.00 -6.76 4.77
N THR A 340 -20.28 -7.00 5.04
CA THR A 340 -20.94 -6.72 6.33
C THR A 340 -20.94 -7.92 7.29
N GLU A 341 -20.38 -9.06 6.87
CA GLU A 341 -20.23 -10.21 7.76
C GLU A 341 -19.48 -9.83 9.03
N ARG A 342 -19.88 -10.46 10.14
CA ARG A 342 -19.22 -10.23 11.41
C ARG A 342 -17.79 -10.76 11.35
N SER A 343 -16.84 -9.85 11.28
CA SER A 343 -15.41 -10.13 11.35
C SER A 343 -14.83 -9.71 12.71
N VAL A 344 -13.79 -10.40 13.17
CA VAL A 344 -12.88 -9.86 14.19
C VAL A 344 -12.08 -8.71 13.58
N ASP A 345 -11.92 -7.63 14.33
CA ASP A 345 -11.01 -6.54 13.98
C ASP A 345 -9.56 -6.95 14.28
N TRP A 346 -9.00 -7.75 13.37
CA TRP A 346 -7.62 -8.22 13.50
C TRP A 346 -6.59 -7.09 13.37
N GLN A 347 -6.95 -5.97 12.74
CA GLN A 347 -6.09 -4.78 12.72
C GLN A 347 -5.95 -4.19 14.13
N ALA A 348 -7.04 -4.07 14.90
CA ALA A 348 -6.96 -3.61 16.29
C ALA A 348 -6.15 -4.56 17.19
N VAL A 349 -6.19 -5.88 16.91
CA VAL A 349 -5.33 -6.85 17.62
C VAL A 349 -3.86 -6.64 17.24
N ALA A 350 -3.56 -6.47 15.95
CA ALA A 350 -2.23 -6.17 15.47
C ALA A 350 -1.68 -4.86 16.06
N ASP A 351 -2.52 -3.83 16.22
CA ASP A 351 -2.15 -2.57 16.87
C ASP A 351 -1.66 -2.79 18.30
N MET A 352 -2.39 -3.57 19.10
CA MET A 352 -1.97 -3.87 20.48
C MET A 352 -0.63 -4.61 20.53
N VAL A 353 -0.38 -5.53 19.59
CA VAL A 353 0.91 -6.23 19.47
C VAL A 353 2.03 -5.24 19.11
N VAL A 354 1.84 -4.41 18.07
CA VAL A 354 2.84 -3.44 17.64
C VAL A 354 3.11 -2.40 18.75
N GLU A 355 2.06 -1.87 19.36
CA GLU A 355 2.17 -0.88 20.46
C GLU A 355 2.95 -1.46 21.64
N ARG A 356 2.68 -2.71 22.02
CA ARG A 356 3.36 -3.38 23.14
C ARG A 356 4.83 -3.63 22.86
N TYR A 357 5.17 -4.13 21.67
CA TYR A 357 6.49 -4.70 21.41
C TYR A 357 7.41 -3.84 20.56
N ALA A 358 6.92 -2.98 19.65
CA ALA A 358 7.75 -2.37 18.61
C ALA A 358 8.89 -1.51 19.17
N LYS A 359 8.59 -0.63 20.13
CA LYS A 359 9.60 0.23 20.75
C LYS A 359 10.59 -0.57 21.58
N ARG A 360 10.12 -1.59 22.29
CA ARG A 360 10.93 -2.41 23.20
C ARG A 360 11.87 -3.33 22.41
N LEU A 361 11.38 -4.02 21.39
CA LEU A 361 12.22 -4.84 20.50
C LEU A 361 13.29 -4.00 19.80
N ARG A 362 12.96 -2.80 19.31
CA ARG A 362 13.95 -1.90 18.70
C ARG A 362 15.02 -1.45 19.70
N TYR A 363 14.63 -1.17 20.95
CA TYR A 363 15.58 -0.83 22.01
C TYR A 363 16.51 -2.02 22.32
N LEU A 364 15.96 -3.21 22.51
CA LEU A 364 16.72 -4.44 22.79
C LEU A 364 17.69 -4.80 21.63
N ALA A 365 17.27 -4.58 20.37
CA ALA A 365 18.10 -4.82 19.18
C ALA A 365 19.17 -3.74 18.92
N SER A 366 19.09 -2.58 19.58
CA SER A 366 19.91 -1.41 19.25
C SER A 366 21.37 -1.49 19.71
N GLY A 367 21.70 -2.46 20.57
CA GLY A 367 23.00 -2.53 21.24
C GLY A 367 23.20 -1.47 22.35
N GLN A 368 22.17 -0.68 22.67
CA GLN A 368 22.24 0.31 23.76
C GLN A 368 22.20 -0.30 25.16
N VAL A 369 21.79 -1.57 25.29
CA VAL A 369 21.87 -2.34 26.54
C VAL A 369 23.21 -3.09 26.53
N PRO A 370 24.20 -2.69 27.33
CA PRO A 370 25.60 -3.11 27.13
C PRO A 370 25.95 -4.49 27.70
N THR A 371 25.18 -5.01 28.65
CA THR A 371 25.47 -6.30 29.32
C THR A 371 24.36 -7.33 29.09
N ILE A 372 24.69 -8.62 29.22
CA ILE A 372 23.69 -9.69 29.09
C ILE A 372 22.70 -9.65 30.24
N GLU A 373 23.15 -9.31 31.45
CA GLU A 373 22.32 -9.22 32.65
C GLU A 373 21.26 -8.12 32.52
N GLU A 374 21.64 -6.91 32.08
CA GLU A 374 20.69 -5.82 31.86
C GLU A 374 19.72 -6.14 30.71
N LEU A 375 20.19 -6.83 29.66
CA LEU A 375 19.34 -7.25 28.54
C LEU A 375 18.29 -8.28 29.01
N GLN A 376 18.70 -9.24 29.84
CA GLN A 376 17.80 -10.22 30.42
C GLN A 376 16.78 -9.56 31.35
N GLU A 377 17.17 -8.59 32.17
CA GLU A 377 16.24 -7.84 33.03
C GLU A 377 15.17 -7.10 32.21
N GLU A 378 15.58 -6.41 31.13
CA GLU A 378 14.66 -5.70 30.24
C GLU A 378 13.68 -6.63 29.50
N ILE A 379 14.15 -7.83 29.12
CA ILE A 379 13.32 -8.86 28.51
C ILE A 379 12.40 -9.50 29.55
N GLU A 380 12.91 -9.83 30.73
CA GLU A 380 12.14 -10.46 31.81
C GLU A 380 10.95 -9.57 32.15
N GLY A 381 11.14 -8.26 32.30
CA GLY A 381 10.05 -7.31 32.52
C GLY A 381 8.95 -7.29 31.43
N LEU A 382 9.22 -7.81 30.22
CA LEU A 382 8.19 -7.99 29.18
C LEU A 382 7.38 -9.28 29.34
N VAL A 383 7.99 -10.35 29.84
CA VAL A 383 7.44 -11.70 29.83
C VAL A 383 7.09 -12.26 31.21
N THR A 384 7.53 -11.64 32.31
CA THR A 384 7.25 -12.06 33.69
C THR A 384 5.77 -12.40 33.93
N PRO A 385 4.77 -11.64 33.43
CA PRO A 385 3.36 -11.97 33.66
C PRO A 385 2.91 -13.34 33.13
N PHE A 386 3.69 -13.96 32.24
CA PHE A 386 3.35 -15.23 31.59
C PHE A 386 4.12 -16.43 32.15
N ILE A 387 5.13 -16.16 32.98
CA ILE A 387 6.01 -17.16 33.60
C ILE A 387 5.34 -17.72 34.86
N ASP A 388 5.29 -19.05 34.95
CA ASP A 388 4.86 -19.77 36.15
C ASP A 388 6.10 -20.32 36.86
N TYR A 389 6.58 -19.59 37.87
CA TYR A 389 7.82 -19.93 38.57
C TYR A 389 7.71 -21.22 39.41
N ASP A 390 6.50 -21.67 39.76
CA ASP A 390 6.29 -22.93 40.47
C ASP A 390 6.32 -24.14 39.51
N ALA A 391 5.99 -23.92 38.23
CA ALA A 391 5.91 -24.96 37.21
C ALA A 391 6.40 -24.47 35.83
N ARG A 392 7.70 -24.17 35.73
CA ARG A 392 8.32 -23.64 34.49
C ARG A 392 8.07 -24.53 33.29
N ASN A 393 7.48 -23.96 32.24
CA ASN A 393 7.23 -24.65 30.97
C ASN A 393 7.21 -23.64 29.83
N SER A 394 8.31 -23.57 29.07
CA SER A 394 8.49 -22.58 28.00
C SER A 394 7.38 -22.62 26.95
N SER A 395 6.85 -23.80 26.59
CA SER A 395 5.77 -23.89 25.61
C SER A 395 4.46 -23.27 26.11
N LEU A 396 4.10 -23.50 27.39
CA LEU A 396 2.91 -22.90 27.99
C LEU A 396 3.10 -21.39 28.24
N GLU A 397 4.31 -20.97 28.59
CA GLU A 397 4.67 -19.56 28.78
C GLU A 397 4.55 -18.77 27.46
N VAL A 398 5.07 -19.33 26.35
CA VAL A 398 4.91 -18.76 25.00
C VAL A 398 3.43 -18.67 24.61
N GLU A 399 2.65 -19.72 24.87
CA GLU A 399 1.23 -19.72 24.53
C GLU A 399 0.45 -18.64 25.32
N ARG A 400 0.69 -18.52 26.63
CA ARG A 400 0.06 -17.47 27.45
C ARG A 400 0.44 -16.07 26.98
N CYS A 401 1.72 -15.84 26.67
CA CYS A 401 2.22 -14.57 26.17
C CYS A 401 1.59 -14.21 24.82
N SER A 402 1.58 -15.13 23.87
CA SER A 402 1.10 -14.88 22.51
C SER A 402 -0.41 -14.66 22.42
N MET A 403 -1.18 -15.20 23.37
CA MET A 403 -2.64 -15.09 23.41
C MET A 403 -3.16 -13.85 24.15
N GLN A 404 -2.29 -13.02 24.76
CA GLN A 404 -2.69 -11.90 25.63
C GLN A 404 -3.78 -10.99 25.03
N PHE A 405 -3.69 -10.69 23.73
CA PHE A 405 -4.58 -9.76 23.04
C PHE A 405 -5.70 -10.44 22.25
N ILE A 406 -5.63 -11.76 22.09
CA ILE A 406 -6.58 -12.53 21.30
C ILE A 406 -7.72 -12.98 22.21
N ARG A 407 -8.95 -12.54 21.89
CA ARG A 407 -10.12 -12.96 22.63
C ARG A 407 -10.30 -14.48 22.49
N ARG A 408 -10.71 -15.15 23.58
CA ARG A 408 -10.92 -16.60 23.60
C ARG A 408 -11.88 -17.12 22.51
N SER A 409 -12.83 -16.31 22.06
CA SER A 409 -13.80 -16.67 21.01
C SER A 409 -13.36 -16.28 19.59
N ALA A 410 -12.21 -15.64 19.42
CA ALA A 410 -11.73 -15.21 18.11
C ALA A 410 -11.22 -16.42 17.30
N PRO A 411 -11.54 -16.53 16.01
CA PRO A 411 -11.14 -17.65 15.18
C PRO A 411 -9.67 -17.49 14.74
N THR A 412 -8.74 -18.15 15.43
CA THR A 412 -7.31 -18.09 15.08
C THR A 412 -6.92 -18.98 13.90
N THR A 413 -7.90 -19.55 13.19
CA THR A 413 -7.69 -20.38 11.99
C THR A 413 -7.96 -19.63 10.70
N THR A 414 -8.43 -18.38 10.77
CA THR A 414 -8.52 -17.50 9.60
C THR A 414 -7.12 -17.03 9.22
N VAL A 415 -6.93 -16.58 7.97
CA VAL A 415 -5.62 -16.12 7.48
C VAL A 415 -5.06 -14.98 8.36
N ALA A 416 -5.90 -14.02 8.74
CA ALA A 416 -5.49 -12.93 9.63
C ALA A 416 -5.23 -13.42 11.06
N GLY A 417 -6.13 -14.25 11.61
CA GLY A 417 -6.00 -14.75 12.97
C GLY A 417 -4.77 -15.62 13.18
N ASP A 418 -4.48 -16.50 12.22
CA ASP A 418 -3.29 -17.35 12.24
C ASP A 418 -2.00 -16.53 12.11
N ALA A 419 -1.96 -15.55 11.20
CA ALA A 419 -0.80 -14.67 11.05
C ALA A 419 -0.51 -13.84 12.31
N VAL A 420 -1.55 -13.25 12.92
CA VAL A 420 -1.44 -12.48 14.17
C VAL A 420 -0.95 -13.35 15.33
N LEU A 421 -1.50 -14.56 15.47
CA LEU A 421 -1.05 -15.50 16.48
C LEU A 421 0.39 -15.98 16.22
N SER A 422 0.74 -16.29 14.97
CA SER A 422 2.07 -16.75 14.57
C SER A 422 3.16 -15.70 14.82
N VAL A 423 2.88 -14.43 14.51
CA VAL A 423 3.77 -13.30 14.83
C VAL A 423 3.90 -13.12 16.34
N SER A 424 2.79 -13.16 17.08
CA SER A 424 2.80 -13.03 18.54
C SER A 424 3.58 -14.17 19.21
N ARG A 425 3.43 -15.40 18.71
CA ARG A 425 4.21 -16.57 19.15
C ARG A 425 5.69 -16.40 18.83
N SER A 426 6.04 -15.90 17.65
CA SER A 426 7.44 -15.65 17.27
C SER A 426 8.09 -14.65 18.22
N ILE A 427 7.41 -13.54 18.54
CA ILE A 427 7.89 -12.56 19.51
C ILE A 427 8.10 -13.20 20.89
N CYS A 428 7.08 -13.86 21.43
CA CYS A 428 7.13 -14.44 22.77
C CYS A 428 8.16 -15.57 22.88
N ALA A 429 8.28 -16.43 21.86
CA ALA A 429 9.25 -17.51 21.81
C ALA A 429 10.68 -16.96 21.76
N THR A 430 10.96 -15.98 20.89
CA THR A 430 12.28 -15.35 20.85
C THR A 430 12.62 -14.70 22.18
N LEU A 431 11.73 -13.90 22.77
CA LEU A 431 12.00 -13.25 24.06
C LEU A 431 12.33 -14.28 25.18
N LEU A 432 11.53 -15.34 25.30
CA LEU A 432 11.75 -16.38 26.31
C LEU A 432 13.01 -17.21 26.04
N GLU A 433 13.37 -17.46 24.79
CA GLU A 433 14.62 -18.15 24.42
C GLU A 433 15.84 -17.27 24.66
N THR A 434 15.73 -15.97 24.38
CA THR A 434 16.81 -15.00 24.61
C THR A 434 17.17 -14.87 26.10
N LEU A 435 16.19 -15.04 27.01
CA LEU A 435 16.47 -15.11 28.45
C LEU A 435 17.42 -16.25 28.86
N ARG A 436 17.59 -17.27 28.01
CA ARG A 436 18.46 -18.42 28.28
C ARG A 436 19.87 -18.26 27.72
N GLN A 437 20.13 -17.20 26.96
CA GLN A 437 21.43 -16.95 26.35
C GLN A 437 22.42 -16.45 27.40
N THR A 438 23.68 -16.86 27.26
CA THR A 438 24.78 -16.41 28.14
C THR A 438 25.65 -15.35 27.48
N GLU A 439 25.63 -15.27 26.15
CA GLU A 439 26.42 -14.34 25.37
C GLU A 439 25.56 -13.17 24.89
N HIS A 440 25.98 -11.95 25.24
CA HIS A 440 25.28 -10.72 24.88
C HIS A 440 25.08 -10.56 23.38
N SER A 441 26.14 -10.82 22.58
CA SER A 441 26.09 -10.70 21.13
C SER A 441 25.11 -11.67 20.49
N THR A 442 25.02 -12.91 20.99
CA THR A 442 24.04 -13.91 20.54
C THR A 442 22.61 -13.49 20.91
N ALA A 443 22.41 -13.00 22.13
CA ALA A 443 21.11 -12.53 22.59
C ALA A 443 20.60 -11.35 21.74
N VAL A 444 21.44 -10.33 21.52
CA VAL A 444 21.11 -9.20 20.64
C VAL A 444 20.86 -9.66 19.21
N GLY A 445 21.67 -10.58 18.68
CA GLY A 445 21.49 -11.16 17.35
C GLY A 445 20.13 -11.83 17.17
N GLN A 446 19.65 -12.60 18.14
CA GLN A 446 18.32 -13.21 18.10
C GLN A 446 17.19 -12.18 18.03
N ILE A 447 17.30 -11.08 18.80
CA ILE A 447 16.32 -10.00 18.75
C ILE A 447 16.41 -9.25 17.41
N GLN A 448 17.61 -9.06 16.87
CA GLN A 448 17.82 -8.45 15.55
C GLN A 448 17.20 -9.31 14.44
N ASP A 449 17.36 -10.64 14.48
CA ASP A 449 16.73 -11.56 13.55
C ASP A 449 15.20 -11.46 13.60
N LEU A 450 14.62 -11.40 14.81
CA LEU A 450 13.18 -11.17 15.00
C LEU A 450 12.76 -9.81 14.44
N VAL A 451 13.50 -8.75 14.73
CA VAL A 451 13.20 -7.40 14.22
C VAL A 451 13.21 -7.42 12.69
N ASN A 452 14.24 -8.01 12.06
CA ASN A 452 14.33 -8.13 10.61
C ASN A 452 13.16 -8.94 10.02
N TYR A 453 12.76 -10.04 10.67
CA TYR A 453 11.61 -10.85 10.26
C TYR A 453 10.29 -10.05 10.32
N LEU A 454 10.02 -9.37 11.43
CA LEU A 454 8.76 -8.62 11.61
C LEU A 454 8.64 -7.48 10.59
N SER A 455 9.76 -6.81 10.26
CA SER A 455 9.83 -5.75 9.24
C SER A 455 8.72 -4.69 9.39
N TRP A 456 8.50 -4.22 10.63
CA TRP A 456 7.41 -3.28 10.90
C TRP A 456 7.69 -1.89 10.37
N SER A 457 6.77 -1.37 9.57
CA SER A 457 6.83 -0.02 9.00
C SER A 457 6.88 1.08 10.08
N ASN A 458 6.39 0.81 11.28
CA ASN A 458 6.44 1.72 12.44
C ASN A 458 7.87 2.11 12.83
N TRP A 459 8.88 1.28 12.56
CA TRP A 459 10.25 1.61 12.93
C TRP A 459 10.87 2.70 12.07
N LYS A 460 10.34 2.93 10.87
CA LYS A 460 10.74 4.04 9.99
C LYS A 460 10.11 5.39 10.38
N LYS A 461 9.20 5.40 11.36
CA LYS A 461 8.54 6.64 11.82
C LYS A 461 9.55 7.64 12.38
N CYS A 462 9.52 8.88 11.88
CA CYS A 462 10.30 9.98 12.44
C CYS A 462 9.90 10.30 13.88
N THR A 463 10.87 10.77 14.66
CA THR A 463 10.65 11.21 16.05
C THR A 463 10.68 12.73 16.13
N GLY A 464 9.60 13.33 16.64
CA GLY A 464 9.61 14.75 17.04
C GLY A 464 9.54 15.79 15.92
N CYS A 465 8.86 15.49 14.80
CA CYS A 465 8.57 16.52 13.80
C CYS A 465 7.79 17.68 14.42
N GLY A 466 8.11 18.91 14.03
CA GLY A 466 7.37 20.10 14.43
C GLY A 466 5.97 20.18 13.80
N ASP A 467 5.11 21.06 14.32
CA ASP A 467 3.73 21.23 13.83
C ASP A 467 3.63 21.69 12.36
N HIS A 468 4.70 22.29 11.84
CA HIS A 468 4.86 22.75 10.45
C HIS A 468 5.71 21.80 9.61
N GLU A 469 6.00 20.61 10.13
CA GLU A 469 6.79 19.58 9.47
C GLU A 469 5.98 18.31 9.29
N LEU A 470 6.36 17.55 8.27
CA LEU A 470 5.82 16.23 8.02
C LEU A 470 6.95 15.21 7.99
N CYS A 471 6.73 14.04 8.59
CA CYS A 471 7.61 12.89 8.38
C CYS A 471 7.37 12.33 6.97
N VAL A 472 8.26 12.65 6.03
CA VAL A 472 8.06 12.33 4.61
C VAL A 472 8.46 10.89 4.31
N ILE A 473 7.57 10.18 3.64
CA ILE A 473 7.78 8.87 3.00
C ILE A 473 7.37 8.97 1.51
N PRO A 474 7.83 8.06 0.64
CA PRO A 474 7.34 8.04 -0.74
C PRO A 474 5.85 7.73 -0.77
N MET A 475 5.08 8.58 -1.45
CA MET A 475 3.66 8.38 -1.74
C MET A 475 3.47 8.73 -3.22
N TRP A 476 3.16 7.77 -4.09
CA TRP A 476 3.04 8.06 -5.52
C TRP A 476 2.13 9.28 -5.78
N PRO A 477 2.59 10.27 -6.56
CA PRO A 477 3.81 10.31 -7.37
C PRO A 477 5.06 10.95 -6.72
N MET A 478 5.01 11.27 -5.44
CA MET A 478 6.03 12.04 -4.72
C MET A 478 6.97 11.15 -3.89
N GLY A 479 8.18 11.67 -3.65
CA GLY A 479 9.17 11.07 -2.75
C GLY A 479 10.40 10.51 -3.46
N THR A 480 11.48 10.46 -2.69
CA THR A 480 12.80 9.97 -3.11
C THR A 480 13.12 8.60 -2.52
N VAL A 481 14.18 7.98 -3.01
CA VAL A 481 14.74 6.77 -2.40
C VAL A 481 15.14 7.01 -0.94
N GLU A 482 15.71 8.17 -0.64
CA GLU A 482 16.07 8.54 0.74
C GLU A 482 14.83 8.61 1.64
N ASP A 483 13.70 9.11 1.12
CA ASP A 483 12.43 9.13 1.87
C ASP A 483 11.93 7.72 2.22
N TYR A 484 12.32 6.71 1.44
CA TYR A 484 11.98 5.32 1.73
C TYR A 484 12.94 4.72 2.76
N GLU A 485 14.24 4.90 2.59
CA GLU A 485 15.28 4.30 3.44
C GLU A 485 15.34 4.96 4.82
N HIS A 486 15.30 6.29 4.82
CA HIS A 486 15.51 7.13 5.99
C HIS A 486 14.50 8.29 5.99
N PRO A 487 13.22 8.06 6.35
CA PRO A 487 12.23 9.12 6.44
C PRO A 487 12.69 10.25 7.37
N GLN A 488 12.43 11.49 6.96
CA GLN A 488 12.84 12.69 7.69
C GLN A 488 11.67 13.66 7.86
N CYS A 489 11.71 14.41 8.96
CA CYS A 489 10.82 15.56 9.14
C CYS A 489 11.23 16.66 8.14
N ARG A 490 10.28 17.16 7.36
CA ARG A 490 10.48 18.27 6.42
C ARG A 490 9.39 19.30 6.55
N ASP A 491 9.75 20.57 6.41
CA ASP A 491 8.81 21.69 6.38
C ASP A 491 7.76 21.51 5.27
N LEU A 492 6.51 21.83 5.57
CA LEU A 492 5.39 21.72 4.62
C LEU A 492 5.60 22.54 3.33
N SER A 493 6.43 23.58 3.36
CA SER A 493 6.82 24.40 2.20
C SER A 493 7.88 23.74 1.32
N GLN A 494 8.56 22.69 1.80
CA GLN A 494 9.63 21.97 1.12
C GLN A 494 9.56 20.46 1.40
N LEU A 495 8.49 19.82 0.94
CA LEU A 495 8.29 18.37 1.10
C LEU A 495 9.11 17.51 0.13
N GLU A 496 9.42 18.05 -1.06
CA GLU A 496 10.24 17.34 -2.04
C GLU A 496 11.70 17.27 -1.58
N GLY A 497 12.21 16.04 -1.49
CA GLY A 497 13.60 15.78 -1.14
C GLY A 497 14.53 15.91 -2.34
N ASP A 498 15.80 16.14 -2.04
CA ASP A 498 16.87 16.00 -3.01
C ASP A 498 17.19 14.51 -3.22
N GLY A 499 17.40 14.10 -4.47
CA GLY A 499 17.83 12.74 -4.79
C GLY A 499 17.00 12.04 -5.87
N PRO A 500 17.32 10.77 -6.15
CA PRO A 500 16.60 9.99 -7.15
C PRO A 500 15.16 9.74 -6.70
N ARG A 501 14.21 9.95 -7.61
CA ARG A 501 12.79 9.66 -7.39
C ARG A 501 12.61 8.17 -7.09
N TYR A 502 11.85 7.87 -6.03
CA TYR A 502 11.58 6.49 -5.63
C TYR A 502 10.84 5.70 -6.72
N TRP A 503 9.89 6.37 -7.36
CA TRP A 503 8.94 5.77 -8.28
C TRP A 503 9.39 5.75 -9.75
N GLY A 504 10.65 6.08 -10.02
CA GLY A 504 11.19 6.19 -11.38
C GLY A 504 10.73 7.42 -12.16
N GLY A 505 10.87 7.34 -13.49
CA GLY A 505 10.43 8.39 -14.42
C GLY A 505 8.93 8.31 -14.68
N PHE A 506 8.27 9.46 -14.90
CA PHE A 506 6.86 9.47 -15.30
C PHE A 506 6.67 8.68 -16.62
N PRO A 507 5.67 7.79 -16.72
CA PRO A 507 5.32 7.15 -17.98
C PRO A 507 5.06 8.22 -19.05
N GLY A 508 5.86 8.24 -20.12
CA GLY A 508 5.67 9.14 -21.28
C GLY A 508 6.72 10.23 -21.50
N ARG A 509 7.63 10.52 -20.56
CA ARG A 509 8.85 11.27 -20.91
C ARG A 509 9.89 10.30 -21.45
N ARG A 510 9.92 10.11 -22.77
CA ARG A 510 11.10 9.53 -23.45
C ARG A 510 12.34 10.24 -22.90
N LYS A 511 13.33 9.47 -22.44
CA LYS A 511 14.69 10.01 -22.26
C LYS A 511 15.04 10.75 -23.56
N PRO A 512 15.53 12.00 -23.51
CA PRO A 512 16.15 12.59 -24.70
C PRO A 512 17.15 11.56 -25.23
N ALA A 513 17.07 11.25 -26.52
CA ALA A 513 18.08 10.38 -27.13
C ALA A 513 19.46 10.99 -26.84
N PRO A 514 20.48 10.18 -26.48
CA PRO A 514 21.83 10.71 -26.37
C PRO A 514 22.16 11.39 -27.71
N PHE A 515 22.68 12.62 -27.64
CA PHE A 515 23.21 13.31 -28.81
C PHE A 515 24.16 12.36 -29.52
N ARG A 516 23.89 12.08 -30.80
CA ARG A 516 24.87 11.41 -31.66
C ARG A 516 25.92 12.46 -32.01
N ASP A 517 27.18 12.14 -31.78
CA ASP A 517 28.36 12.95 -32.11
C ASP A 517 28.59 13.13 -33.64
N GLU A 518 27.54 13.10 -34.46
CA GLU A 518 27.67 13.25 -35.92
C GLU A 518 27.14 14.58 -36.48
N ASP A 519 26.77 15.54 -35.63
CA ASP A 519 26.43 16.92 -36.03
C ASP A 519 27.38 17.96 -35.40
N LEU A 520 28.70 17.76 -35.59
CA LEU A 520 29.73 18.79 -35.45
C LEU A 520 30.44 19.04 -36.78
#